data_AF-A0A1E3VZK7-F1
#
_entry.id   AF-A0A1E3VZK7-F1
#
_cell.length_a   1.000
_cell.length_b   1.000
_cell.length_c   1.000
_cell.angle_alpha   90.00
_cell.angle_beta   90.00
_cell.angle_gamma   90.00
#
_symmetry.space_group_name_H-M   'P 1'
#
loop_
_entity.id
_entity.type
_entity.pdbx_description
1 polymer ?
#
loop_
_entity_poly.entity_id
_entity_poly.type
_entity_poly.pdbx_seq_one_letter_code
_entity_poly.pdbx_strand_id
1 'polypeptide(L)'
;MPIAATEPEFTAEQVGWRFTLGAVLLVGAYVAWPMIPLVMASDLDPGVKAGVSGVLGATPFMSKFVAIAVMGRPAYYFLKRKVYLRLRRRFAHSPAE
;
A
#
# COMPACT_ATOMS: atom_id res chain seq x y z
N MET A 1 36.30 0.57 16.44
CA MET A 1 35.72 -0.07 15.23
C MET A 1 34.43 0.66 14.88
N PRO A 2 34.33 1.34 13.73
CA PRO A 2 33.03 1.83 13.28
C PRO A 2 32.22 0.62 12.83
N ILE A 3 31.05 0.40 13.44
CA ILE A 3 30.06 -0.54 12.93
C ILE A 3 29.50 0.14 11.67
N ALA A 4 30.11 -0.12 10.52
CA ALA A 4 29.47 0.15 9.25
C ALA A 4 28.22 -0.72 9.23
N ALA A 5 27.06 -0.12 9.55
CA ALA A 5 25.78 -0.76 9.32
C ALA A 5 25.74 -1.09 7.83
N THR A 6 25.98 -2.36 7.50
CA THR A 6 25.80 -2.89 6.15
C THR A 6 24.35 -2.64 5.80
N GLU A 7 24.09 -1.55 5.05
CA GLU A 7 22.78 -1.31 4.52
C GLU A 7 22.42 -2.55 3.71
N PRO A 8 21.31 -3.25 4.03
CA PRO A 8 20.95 -4.44 3.29
C PRO A 8 20.76 -4.07 1.82
N GLU A 9 21.65 -4.56 0.97
CA GLU A 9 21.59 -4.42 -0.48
C GLU A 9 20.46 -5.33 -0.98
N PHE A 10 19.30 -4.74 -1.23
CA PHE A 10 18.17 -5.49 -1.76
C PHE A 10 18.30 -5.64 -3.28
N THR A 11 18.21 -6.87 -3.78
CA THR A 11 18.23 -7.12 -5.22
C THR A 11 16.95 -6.57 -5.87
N ALA A 12 17.06 -6.08 -7.11
CA ALA A 12 15.91 -5.49 -7.84
C ALA A 12 14.71 -6.45 -7.91
N GLU A 13 14.97 -7.76 -7.94
CA GLU A 13 13.97 -8.83 -7.95
C GLU A 13 13.25 -8.97 -6.60
N GLN A 14 13.98 -8.94 -5.47
CA GLN A 14 13.38 -8.93 -4.13
C GLN A 14 12.54 -7.66 -3.89
N VAL A 15 13.00 -6.51 -4.39
CA VAL A 15 12.21 -5.26 -4.34
C VAL A 15 10.94 -5.40 -5.18
N GLY A 16 11.05 -6.01 -6.36
CA GLY A 16 9.95 -6.24 -7.29
C GLY A 16 8.82 -7.08 -6.68
N TRP A 17 9.13 -8.26 -6.14
CA TRP A 17 8.10 -9.14 -5.59
C TRP A 17 7.40 -8.54 -4.35
N ARG A 18 8.16 -7.94 -3.42
CA ARG A 18 7.59 -7.29 -2.21
C ARG A 18 6.71 -6.11 -2.56
N PHE A 19 7.11 -5.33 -3.56
CA PHE A 19 6.30 -4.22 -4.07
C PHE A 19 5.01 -4.73 -4.72
N THR A 20 5.09 -5.76 -5.56
CA THR A 20 3.92 -6.41 -6.17
C THR A 20 2.96 -6.93 -5.10
N LEU A 21 3.48 -7.62 -4.09
CA LEU A 21 2.66 -8.20 -3.02
C LEU A 21 1.95 -7.12 -2.19
N GLY A 22 2.65 -6.04 -1.85
CA GLY A 22 2.03 -4.89 -1.19
C GLY A 22 1.00 -4.17 -2.07
N ALA A 23 1.25 -4.06 -3.38
CA ALA A 23 0.30 -3.45 -4.32
C ALA A 23 -0.97 -4.31 -4.47
N VAL A 24 -0.82 -5.63 -4.60
CA VAL A 24 -1.94 -6.59 -4.65
C VAL A 24 -2.77 -6.53 -3.37
N LEU A 25 -2.13 -6.47 -2.18
CA LEU A 25 -2.83 -6.28 -0.91
C LEU A 25 -3.66 -4.99 -0.89
N LEU A 26 -3.08 -3.89 -1.37
CA LEU A 26 -3.72 -2.59 -1.37
C LEU A 26 -4.91 -2.57 -2.33
N VAL A 27 -4.75 -3.11 -3.55
CA VAL A 27 -5.83 -3.22 -4.54
C VAL A 27 -6.92 -4.19 -4.06
N GLY A 28 -6.54 -5.36 -3.54
CA GLY A 28 -7.46 -6.35 -3.00
C GLY A 28 -8.29 -5.80 -1.83
N ALA A 29 -7.70 -4.96 -0.99
CA ALA A 29 -8.41 -4.31 0.11
C ALA A 29 -9.54 -3.37 -0.35
N TYR A 30 -9.44 -2.77 -1.55
CA TYR A 30 -10.53 -1.95 -2.10
C TYR A 30 -11.72 -2.78 -2.58
N VAL A 31 -11.55 -4.09 -2.79
CA VAL A 31 -12.66 -5.02 -3.08
C VAL A 31 -13.60 -5.14 -1.86
N ALA A 32 -13.16 -4.76 -0.66
CA ALA A 32 -14.02 -4.76 0.52
C ALA A 32 -15.23 -3.81 0.42
N TRP A 33 -15.10 -2.68 -0.28
CA TRP A 33 -16.19 -1.72 -0.44
C TRP A 33 -17.40 -2.25 -1.20
N PRO A 34 -17.25 -2.85 -2.40
CA PRO A 34 -18.39 -3.47 -3.07
C PRO A 34 -18.96 -4.70 -2.34
N MET A 35 -18.25 -5.28 -1.37
CA MET A 35 -18.81 -6.34 -0.51
C MET A 35 -19.79 -5.81 0.54
N ILE A 36 -19.70 -4.54 0.95
CA ILE A 36 -20.61 -3.96 1.96
C ILE A 36 -22.08 -4.04 1.51
N PRO A 37 -22.46 -3.64 0.28
CA PRO A 37 -23.82 -3.85 -0.23
C PRO A 37 -24.29 -5.32 -0.18
N LEU A 38 -23.40 -6.27 -0.47
CA LEU A 38 -23.73 -7.71 -0.43
C LEU A 38 -24.04 -8.17 1.00
N VAL A 39 -23.26 -7.71 1.98
CA VAL A 39 -23.51 -7.96 3.40
C VAL A 39 -24.83 -7.34 3.83
N MET A 40 -25.14 -6.12 3.38
CA MET A 40 -26.41 -5.46 3.72
C MET A 40 -27.63 -6.17 3.13
N ALA A 41 -27.49 -6.75 1.93
CA ALA A 41 -28.54 -7.50 1.25
C ALA A 41 -28.78 -8.92 1.81
N SER A 42 -27.84 -9.46 2.60
CA SER A 42 -27.98 -10.79 3.21
C SER A 42 -28.96 -10.82 4.39
N ASP A 43 -29.47 -11.98 4.78
CA ASP A 43 -30.35 -12.15 5.96
C ASP A 43 -29.58 -12.29 7.28
N LEU A 44 -28.47 -11.55 7.43
CA LEU A 44 -27.72 -11.51 8.68
C LEU A 44 -28.42 -10.66 9.74
N ASP A 45 -28.23 -11.02 11.01
CA ASP A 45 -28.66 -10.20 12.14
C ASP A 45 -28.08 -8.77 12.05
N PRO A 46 -28.84 -7.72 12.43
CA PRO A 46 -28.37 -6.34 12.34
C PRO A 46 -27.04 -6.07 13.04
N GLY A 47 -26.78 -6.71 14.19
CA GLY A 47 -25.51 -6.55 14.92
C GLY A 47 -24.32 -7.12 14.13
N VAL A 48 -24.51 -8.26 13.48
CA VAL A 48 -23.50 -8.91 12.65
C VAL A 48 -23.25 -8.09 11.38
N LYS A 49 -24.30 -7.58 10.72
CA LYS A 49 -24.17 -6.68 9.56
C LYS A 49 -23.35 -5.45 9.88
N ALA A 50 -23.64 -4.81 11.01
CA ALA A 50 -22.91 -3.63 11.46
C ALA A 50 -21.42 -3.95 11.71
N GLY A 51 -21.13 -5.05 12.40
CA GLY A 51 -19.76 -5.49 12.67
C GLY A 51 -18.96 -5.79 11.39
N VAL A 52 -19.51 -6.64 10.51
CA VAL A 52 -18.85 -7.04 9.26
C VAL A 52 -18.64 -5.83 8.35
N SER A 53 -19.65 -4.97 8.21
CA SER A 53 -19.55 -3.76 7.37
C SER A 53 -18.56 -2.75 7.93
N GLY A 54 -18.46 -2.63 9.26
CA GLY A 54 -17.44 -1.81 9.92
C GLY A 54 -16.02 -2.30 9.61
N VAL A 55 -15.77 -3.61 9.69
CA VAL A 55 -14.48 -4.21 9.33
C VAL A 55 -14.16 -4.00 7.84
N LEU A 56 -15.11 -4.26 6.95
CA LEU A 56 -14.95 -4.02 5.51
C LEU A 56 -14.68 -2.55 5.20
N GLY A 57 -15.36 -1.63 5.90
CA GLY A 57 -15.15 -0.18 5.76
C GLY A 57 -13.76 0.27 6.20
N ALA A 58 -13.20 -0.33 7.25
CA ALA A 58 -11.86 -0.04 7.75
C ALA A 58 -10.73 -0.65 6.89
N THR A 59 -11.05 -1.66 6.08
CA THR A 59 -10.06 -2.47 5.34
C THR A 59 -9.14 -1.66 4.41
N PRO A 60 -9.61 -0.70 3.58
CA PRO A 60 -8.73 0.12 2.73
C PRO A 60 -7.77 1.03 3.48
N PHE A 61 -8.12 1.42 4.71
CA PHE A 61 -7.25 2.25 5.55
C PHE A 61 -6.19 1.38 6.23
N MET A 62 -6.60 0.27 6.83
CA MET A 62 -5.69 -0.68 7.50
C MET A 62 -4.71 -1.34 6.52
N SER A 63 -5.16 -1.66 5.31
CA SER A 63 -4.33 -2.30 4.28
C SER A 63 -3.13 -1.46 3.87
N LYS A 64 -3.17 -0.13 4.01
CA LYS A 64 -2.02 0.75 3.75
C LYS A 64 -0.87 0.45 4.71
N PHE A 65 -1.17 0.31 6.00
CA PHE A 65 -0.16 -0.02 7.00
C PHE A 65 0.41 -1.41 6.77
N VAL A 66 -0.45 -2.38 6.48
CA VAL A 66 -0.04 -3.75 6.15
C VAL A 66 0.82 -3.77 4.88
N ALA A 67 0.40 -3.08 3.83
CA ALA A 67 1.13 -2.99 2.58
C ALA A 67 2.51 -2.35 2.78
N ILE A 68 2.60 -1.25 3.55
CA ILE A 68 3.87 -0.61 3.88
C ILE A 68 4.78 -1.54 4.70
N ALA A 69 4.24 -2.25 5.69
CA ALA A 69 4.97 -3.21 6.49
C ALA A 69 5.51 -4.38 5.64
N VAL A 70 4.69 -4.91 4.73
CA VAL A 70 5.05 -5.97 3.79
C VAL A 70 6.11 -5.49 2.79
N MET A 71 5.91 -4.31 2.21
CA MET A 71 6.84 -3.67 1.28
C MET A 71 8.23 -3.45 1.91
N GLY A 72 8.26 -2.99 3.17
CA GLY A 72 9.48 -2.76 3.94
C GLY A 72 10.33 -1.61 3.42
N ARG A 73 11.50 -1.40 4.06
CA ARG A 73 12.49 -0.37 3.68
C ARG A 73 12.82 -0.30 2.17
N PRO A 74 13.12 -1.40 1.46
CA PRO A 74 13.54 -1.32 0.05
C PRO A 74 12.48 -0.73 -0.88
N ALA A 75 11.21 -1.11 -0.69
CA ALA A 75 10.12 -0.60 -1.49
C ALA A 75 9.83 0.88 -1.18
N TYR A 76 10.03 1.33 0.07
CA TYR A 76 9.98 2.75 0.42
C TYR A 76 11.08 3.55 -0.30
N TYR A 77 12.33 3.08 -0.30
CA TYR A 77 13.43 3.73 -1.02
C TYR A 77 13.20 3.72 -2.54
N PHE A 78 12.68 2.64 -3.09
CA PHE A 78 12.30 2.54 -4.50
C PHE A 78 11.20 3.54 -4.88
N LEU A 79 10.14 3.63 -4.08
CA LEU A 79 9.05 4.59 -4.28
C LEU A 79 9.57 6.02 -4.19
N LYS A 80 10.37 6.34 -3.17
CA LYS A 80 11.01 7.65 -2.99
C LYS A 80 11.85 8.02 -4.21
N ARG A 81 12.67 7.10 -4.73
CA ARG A 81 13.51 7.34 -5.91
C ARG A 81 12.67 7.58 -7.17
N LYS A 82 11.62 6.78 -7.41
CA LYS A 82 10.71 6.98 -8.56
C LYS A 82 9.95 8.29 -8.48
N VAL A 83 9.40 8.62 -7.31
CA VAL A 83 8.66 9.87 -7.10
C VAL A 83 9.59 11.07 -7.26
N TYR A 84 10.78 11.02 -6.67
CA TYR A 84 11.78 12.08 -6.82
C TYR A 84 12.20 12.30 -8.29
N LEU A 85 12.47 11.21 -9.04
CA LEU A 85 12.77 11.32 -10.47
C LEU A 85 11.62 11.89 -11.28
N ARG A 86 10.38 11.49 -10.98
CA ARG A 86 9.18 12.01 -11.65
C ARG A 86 8.94 13.47 -11.32
N LEU A 87 9.07 13.88 -10.06
CA LEU A 87 8.96 15.28 -9.63
C LEU A 87 10.06 16.13 -10.25
N ARG A 88 11.32 15.69 -10.21
CA ARG A 88 12.43 16.38 -10.86
C ARG A 88 12.18 16.60 -12.35
N ARG A 89 11.67 15.59 -13.07
CA ARG A 89 11.29 15.76 -14.50
C ARG A 89 10.17 16.79 -14.68
N ARG A 90 9.20 16.83 -13.77
CA ARG A 90 8.07 17.77 -13.82
C ARG A 90 8.52 19.21 -13.53
N PHE A 91 9.35 19.41 -12.51
CA PHE A 91 9.89 20.72 -12.15
C PHE A 91 10.96 21.21 -13.13
N ALA A 92 11.70 20.32 -13.80
CA ALA A 92 12.59 20.69 -14.91
C ALA A 92 11.84 21.17 -16.17
N HIS A 93 10.52 20.94 -16.24
CA HIS A 93 9.65 21.40 -17.32
C HIS A 93 8.73 22.57 -16.94
N SER A 94 8.87 23.16 -15.74
CA SER A 94 8.37 24.51 -15.49
C SER A 94 9.52 25.48 -15.72
N PRO A 95 9.68 26.03 -16.95
CA PRO A 95 10.45 27.26 -17.08
C PRO A 95 9.72 28.31 -16.23
N ALA A 96 10.51 29.10 -15.50
CA ALA A 96 10.01 30.29 -14.85
C ALA A 96 9.43 31.22 -15.93
N GLU A 97 8.11 31.32 -15.97
CA GLU A 97 7.39 32.47 -16.55
C GLU A 97 6.85 33.30 -15.40
#